data_AF-M5TJN5-F1
#
_entry.id   AF-M5TJN5-F1
#
_cell.length_a   1.000
_cell.length_b   1.000
_cell.length_c   1.000
_cell.angle_alpha   90.00
_cell.angle_beta   90.00
_cell.angle_gamma   90.00
#
_symmetry.space_group_name_H-M   'P 1'
#
loop_
_entity.id
_entity.type
_entity.pdbx_description
1 polymer ?
#
loop_
_entity_poly.entity_id
_entity_poly.type
_entity_poly.pdbx_seq_one_letter_code
_entity_poly.pdbx_strand_id
1 'polypeptide(L)'
;MLLPGCFNLGPQPFDNQRIAIVSNTRIQSASVSYPDGVELTISPDDYEAFRTLFRTLAPIDRVTEPPGLPGLPDYELTLFAAGNVANIDIMVDDSKLIWTLDGFQYHGGNAERFRTAADVVRSRPRDSSGHGSP
;
A
#
# COMPACT_ATOMS: atom_id res chain seq x y z
N MET A 1 9.92 16.08 22.59
CA MET A 1 9.75 16.36 21.15
C MET A 1 9.32 15.06 20.50
N LEU A 2 8.03 14.92 20.20
CA LEU A 2 7.49 13.74 19.51
C LEU A 2 7.83 13.86 18.02
N LEU A 3 8.40 12.80 17.46
CA LEU A 3 8.53 12.66 16.01
C LEU A 3 7.13 12.88 15.39
N PRO A 4 6.99 13.79 14.42
CA PRO A 4 5.73 13.94 13.70
C PRO A 4 5.39 12.57 13.11
N GLY A 5 4.17 12.12 13.35
CA GLY A 5 3.66 10.85 12.82
C GLY A 5 4.01 10.72 11.34
N CYS A 6 4.25 9.49 10.89
CA CYS A 6 4.62 9.20 9.50
C CYS A 6 3.61 9.71 8.46
N PHE A 7 2.47 10.24 8.91
CA PHE A 7 1.38 10.84 8.15
C PHE A 7 1.02 12.17 8.84
N ASN A 8 1.09 13.31 8.12
CA ASN A 8 1.07 14.68 8.63
C ASN A 8 -0.18 15.10 9.46
N LEU A 9 -0.07 16.26 10.14
CA LEU A 9 -1.10 17.00 10.92
C LEU A 9 -2.32 17.51 10.09
N GLY A 10 -2.56 16.97 8.89
CA GLY A 10 -3.69 17.28 8.00
C GLY A 10 -3.52 16.58 6.64
N PRO A 11 -4.61 16.20 5.96
CA PRO A 11 -4.54 15.47 4.70
C PRO A 11 -3.92 16.36 3.61
N GLN A 12 -2.74 15.95 3.14
CA GLN A 12 -2.03 16.59 2.02
C GLN A 12 -1.76 15.53 0.97
N PRO A 13 -1.88 15.86 -0.33
CA PRO A 13 -1.65 14.89 -1.37
C PRO A 13 -0.22 14.34 -1.30
N PHE A 14 -0.06 13.05 -1.56
CA PHE A 14 1.24 12.43 -1.75
C PHE A 14 1.88 12.94 -3.03
N ASP A 15 3.21 13.03 -3.00
CA ASP A 15 4.04 13.20 -4.18
C ASP A 15 5.01 12.00 -4.30
N ASN A 16 5.74 11.94 -5.42
CA ASN A 16 6.70 10.86 -5.66
C ASN A 16 7.80 10.78 -4.59
N GLN A 17 8.16 11.91 -3.98
CA GLN A 17 9.16 11.96 -2.92
C GLN A 17 8.62 11.36 -1.62
N ARG A 18 7.37 11.63 -1.26
CA ARG A 18 6.68 11.01 -0.13
C ARG A 18 6.53 9.51 -0.32
N ILE A 19 6.19 9.06 -1.53
CA ILE A 19 6.18 7.62 -1.83
C ILE A 19 7.57 7.01 -1.58
N ALA A 20 8.63 7.65 -2.07
CA ALA A 20 9.99 7.20 -1.83
C ALA A 20 10.33 7.17 -0.33
N ILE A 21 9.95 8.18 0.46
CA ILE A 21 10.18 8.22 1.91
C ILE A 21 9.43 7.09 2.61
N VAL A 22 8.11 6.98 2.39
CA VAL A 22 7.27 5.97 3.06
C VAL A 22 7.70 4.56 2.68
N SER A 23 8.05 4.31 1.41
CA SER A 23 8.60 3.01 1.00
C SER A 23 9.90 2.64 1.71
N ASN A 24 10.61 3.64 2.24
CA ASN A 24 11.85 3.44 2.99
C ASN A 24 11.64 3.46 4.52
N THR A 25 10.40 3.59 4.99
CA THR A 25 10.06 3.61 6.42
C THR A 25 9.70 2.22 6.89
N ARG A 26 10.21 1.81 8.05
CA ARG A 26 9.78 0.56 8.71
C ARG A 26 8.36 0.74 9.24
N ILE A 27 7.41 0.11 8.57
CA ILE A 27 6.02 -0.03 9.04
C ILE A 27 5.90 -1.18 10.04
N GLN A 28 4.90 -1.12 10.91
CA GLN A 28 4.66 -2.16 11.93
C GLN A 28 3.99 -3.39 11.34
N SER A 29 3.11 -3.21 10.35
CA SER A 29 2.57 -4.28 9.51
C SER A 29 1.99 -3.69 8.23
N ALA A 30 1.90 -4.49 7.17
CA ALA A 30 1.08 -4.21 6.00
C ALA A 30 0.28 -5.45 5.63
N SER A 31 -0.87 -5.28 4.99
CA SER A 31 -1.60 -6.36 4.32
C SER A 31 -2.06 -5.96 2.93
N VAL A 32 -2.22 -6.96 2.08
CA VAL A 32 -2.78 -6.83 0.73
C VAL A 32 -4.03 -7.67 0.65
N SER A 33 -5.17 -7.04 0.36
CA SER A 33 -6.41 -7.70 -0.03
C SER A 33 -6.46 -7.80 -1.55
N TYR A 34 -6.80 -8.99 -2.06
CA TYR A 34 -6.77 -9.34 -3.48
C TYR A 34 -8.20 -9.39 -4.07
N PRO A 35 -8.35 -9.32 -5.42
CA PRO A 35 -9.67 -9.32 -6.07
C PRO A 35 -10.52 -10.57 -5.79
N ASP A 36 -9.88 -11.69 -5.45
CA ASP A 36 -10.53 -12.95 -5.11
C ASP A 36 -10.90 -13.07 -3.61
N GLY A 37 -10.74 -11.99 -2.85
CA GLY A 37 -11.09 -11.91 -1.44
C GLY A 37 -10.04 -12.53 -0.50
N VAL A 38 -8.89 -12.97 -1.02
CA VAL A 38 -7.76 -13.37 -0.17
C VAL A 38 -7.15 -12.13 0.46
N GLU A 39 -6.80 -12.18 1.73
CA GLU A 39 -5.97 -11.17 2.40
C GLU A 39 -4.65 -11.83 2.85
N LEU A 40 -3.53 -11.14 2.64
CA LEU A 40 -2.22 -11.57 3.11
C LEU A 40 -1.48 -10.45 3.82
N THR A 41 -0.99 -10.75 5.02
CA THR A 41 -0.11 -9.86 5.78
C THR A 41 1.33 -10.00 5.29
N ILE A 42 1.96 -8.86 5.00
CA ILE A 42 3.40 -8.74 4.78
C ILE A 42 4.07 -8.68 6.16
N SER A 43 4.95 -9.64 6.43
CA SER A 43 5.72 -9.68 7.68
C SER A 43 6.56 -8.40 7.84
N PRO A 44 6.72 -7.84 9.05
CA PRO A 44 7.59 -6.68 9.28
C PRO A 44 9.05 -6.94 8.92
N ASP A 45 9.49 -8.21 9.01
CA ASP A 45 10.82 -8.66 8.59
C ASP A 45 10.97 -8.68 7.07
N ASP A 46 9.86 -8.72 6.34
CA ASP A 46 9.79 -8.70 4.89
C ASP A 46 9.62 -7.28 4.33
N TYR A 47 10.44 -6.38 4.87
CA TYR A 47 10.45 -4.98 4.52
C TYR A 47 10.64 -4.72 3.01
N GLU A 48 11.42 -5.56 2.31
CA GLU A 48 11.65 -5.41 0.87
C GLU A 48 10.40 -5.74 0.03
N ALA A 49 9.53 -6.65 0.47
CA ALA A 49 8.24 -6.90 -0.20
C ALA A 49 7.34 -5.67 -0.11
N PHE A 50 7.19 -5.11 1.09
CA PHE A 50 6.44 -3.85 1.29
C PHE A 50 7.04 -2.73 0.43
N ARG A 51 8.35 -2.50 0.53
CA ARG A 51 9.05 -1.45 -0.20
C ARG A 51 8.86 -1.57 -1.71
N THR A 52 8.98 -2.78 -2.25
CA THR A 52 8.81 -3.04 -3.68
C THR A 52 7.38 -2.74 -4.10
N LEU A 53 6.39 -3.27 -3.38
CA LEU A 53 4.98 -3.06 -3.66
C LEU A 53 4.61 -1.57 -3.60
N PHE A 54 4.93 -0.89 -2.50
CA PHE A 54 4.56 0.51 -2.29
C PHE A 54 5.17 1.45 -3.33
N ARG A 55 6.38 1.16 -3.82
CA ARG A 55 7.03 1.97 -4.87
C ARG A 55 6.32 1.91 -6.22
N THR A 56 5.52 0.88 -6.49
CA THR A 56 4.80 0.76 -7.76
C THR A 56 3.62 1.74 -7.88
N LEU A 57 3.25 2.41 -6.78
CA LEU A 57 2.28 3.52 -6.78
C LEU A 57 2.85 4.79 -7.47
N ALA A 58 4.17 4.87 -7.63
CA ALA A 58 4.87 5.93 -8.33
C ALA A 58 5.32 5.48 -9.75
N PRO A 59 5.47 6.41 -10.71
CA PRO A 59 5.27 7.85 -10.57
C PRO A 59 3.78 8.25 -10.57
N ILE A 60 3.41 9.22 -9.73
CA ILE A 60 2.12 9.91 -9.81
C ILE A 60 2.13 10.84 -11.01
N ASP A 61 1.16 10.69 -11.91
CA ASP A 61 0.95 11.55 -13.07
C ASP A 61 -0.03 12.69 -12.77
N ARG A 62 -1.09 12.39 -12.01
CA ARG A 62 -2.15 13.34 -11.68
C ARG A 62 -2.75 13.04 -10.31
N VAL A 63 -3.11 14.09 -9.59
CA VAL A 63 -3.90 14.02 -8.35
C VAL A 63 -5.19 14.78 -8.57
N THR A 64 -6.30 14.23 -8.08
CA THR A 64 -7.62 14.86 -8.17
C THR A 64 -8.29 14.88 -6.80
N GLU A 65 -9.10 15.91 -6.55
CA GLU A 65 -9.85 16.12 -5.30
C GLU A 65 -11.25 15.46 -5.19
N PRO A 66 -11.89 14.86 -6.23
CA PRO A 66 -13.07 14.04 -5.97
C PRO A 66 -12.64 12.79 -5.18
N PRO A 67 -13.28 12.52 -4.03
CA PRO A 67 -12.88 11.40 -3.19
C PRO A 67 -13.34 10.07 -3.79
N GLY A 68 -12.55 9.03 -3.54
CA GLY A 68 -12.92 7.64 -3.82
C GLY A 68 -12.49 7.15 -5.20
N LEU A 69 -12.59 5.85 -5.42
CA LEU A 69 -12.33 5.21 -6.71
C LEU A 69 -13.56 5.37 -7.64
N PRO A 70 -13.37 5.37 -8.97
CA PRO A 70 -14.48 5.37 -9.92
C PRO A 70 -15.27 4.05 -9.93
N GLY A 71 -14.80 3.01 -9.23
CA GLY A 71 -15.41 1.69 -9.11
C GLY A 71 -14.96 0.97 -7.84
N LEU A 72 -15.20 -0.34 -7.77
CA LEU A 72 -14.68 -1.16 -6.67
C LEU A 72 -13.15 -1.31 -6.81
N PRO A 73 -12.40 -1.36 -5.70
CA PRO A 73 -10.97 -1.67 -5.76
C PRO A 73 -10.72 -3.09 -6.25
N ASP A 74 -9.66 -3.25 -7.04
CA ASP A 74 -9.08 -4.56 -7.34
C ASP A 74 -8.24 -5.03 -6.15
N TYR A 75 -7.52 -4.11 -5.50
CA TYR A 75 -6.67 -4.39 -4.35
C TYR A 75 -6.89 -3.36 -3.26
N GLU A 76 -6.70 -3.78 -2.01
CA GLU A 76 -6.58 -2.86 -0.87
C GLU A 76 -5.21 -3.09 -0.22
N LEU A 77 -4.46 -2.01 0.01
CA LEU A 77 -3.22 -2.03 0.78
C LEU A 77 -3.46 -1.33 2.12
N THR A 78 -3.36 -2.10 3.20
CA THR A 78 -3.57 -1.60 4.56
C THR A 78 -2.23 -1.51 5.27
N LEU A 79 -1.89 -0.33 5.77
CA LEU A 79 -0.63 -0.02 6.43
C LEU A 79 -0.87 0.31 7.91
N PHE A 80 -0.12 -0.34 8.80
CA PHE A 80 -0.11 0.00 10.22
C PHE A 80 1.23 0.60 10.61
N ALA A 81 1.21 1.84 11.12
CA ALA A 81 2.41 2.52 11.58
C ALA A 81 2.11 3.46 12.76
N ALA A 82 2.84 3.25 13.85
CA ALA A 82 2.77 4.06 15.07
C ALA A 82 1.33 4.25 15.59
N GLY A 83 0.52 3.19 15.57
CA GLY A 83 -0.88 3.23 16.01
C GLY A 83 -1.87 3.85 15.03
N ASN A 84 -1.42 4.22 13.83
CA ASN A 84 -2.27 4.70 12.75
C ASN A 84 -2.45 3.61 11.70
N VAL A 85 -3.66 3.54 11.13
CA VAL A 85 -4.00 2.69 9.99
C VAL A 85 -4.21 3.61 8.78
N ALA A 86 -3.59 3.27 7.65
CA ALA A 86 -3.84 3.91 6.36
C ALA A 86 -4.30 2.83 5.37
N ASN A 87 -5.45 3.06 4.74
CA ASN A 87 -5.99 2.19 3.70
C ASN A 87 -5.81 2.84 2.34
N ILE A 88 -5.33 2.06 1.40
CA ILE A 88 -5.09 2.49 0.02
C ILE A 88 -5.91 1.57 -0.88
N ASP A 89 -7.02 2.09 -1.40
CA ASP A 89 -7.81 1.37 -2.39
C ASP A 89 -7.13 1.53 -3.76
N ILE A 90 -6.98 0.45 -4.51
CA ILE A 90 -6.24 0.43 -5.76
C ILE A 90 -7.09 -0.25 -6.83
N MET A 91 -7.33 0.46 -7.91
CA MET A 91 -7.92 -0.05 -9.14
C MET A 91 -6.85 -0.05 -10.23
N VAL A 92 -6.79 -1.13 -11.00
CA VAL A 92 -5.88 -1.25 -12.13
C VAL A 92 -6.60 -0.84 -13.40
N ASP A 93 -6.13 0.24 -14.02
CA ASP A 93 -6.69 0.82 -15.24
C ASP A 93 -5.66 0.71 -16.38
N ASP A 94 -5.85 -0.28 -17.26
CA ASP A 94 -4.90 -0.66 -18.31
C ASP A 94 -3.45 -0.82 -17.79
N SER A 95 -2.56 0.11 -18.15
CA SER A 95 -1.14 0.12 -17.76
C SER A 95 -0.85 0.91 -16.48
N LYS A 96 -1.85 1.60 -15.92
CA LYS A 96 -1.72 2.50 -14.78
C LYS A 96 -2.58 2.07 -13.60
N LEU A 97 -2.36 2.72 -12.47
CA LEU A 97 -3.14 2.56 -11.27
C LEU A 97 -3.97 3.82 -11.06
N ILE A 98 -5.18 3.63 -10.57
CA ILE A 98 -5.98 4.65 -9.91
C ILE A 98 -6.07 4.22 -8.46
N TRP A 99 -5.58 5.03 -7.53
CA TRP A 99 -5.57 4.67 -6.12
C TRP A 99 -5.98 5.82 -5.22
N THR A 100 -6.46 5.52 -4.02
CA THR A 100 -6.94 6.52 -3.05
C THR A 100 -6.11 6.49 -1.78
N LEU A 101 -5.91 7.66 -1.17
CA LEU A 101 -5.35 7.79 0.17
C LEU A 101 -5.73 9.15 0.74
N ASP A 102 -6.17 9.18 2.00
CA ASP A 102 -6.46 10.41 2.76
C ASP A 102 -7.40 11.39 2.04
N GLY A 103 -8.39 10.88 1.30
CA GLY A 103 -9.37 11.68 0.57
C GLY A 103 -8.93 12.18 -0.81
N PHE A 104 -7.73 11.81 -1.27
CA PHE A 104 -7.23 12.11 -2.60
C PHE A 104 -7.33 10.89 -3.52
N GLN A 105 -7.53 11.13 -4.81
CA GLN A 105 -7.41 10.12 -5.86
C GLN A 105 -6.15 10.41 -6.69
N TYR A 106 -5.34 9.39 -6.90
CA TYR A 106 -4.07 9.43 -7.59
C TYR A 106 -4.16 8.61 -8.87
N HIS A 107 -3.62 9.14 -9.95
CA HIS A 107 -3.47 8.45 -11.23
C HIS A 107 -1.99 8.33 -11.51
N GLY A 108 -1.52 7.13 -11.81
CA GLY A 108 -0.12 6.87 -12.10
C GLY A 108 0.31 5.49 -11.65
N GLY A 109 1.58 5.34 -11.30
CA GLY A 109 2.14 4.05 -10.94
C GLY A 109 2.33 3.13 -12.15
N ASN A 110 2.61 1.87 -11.87
CA ASN A 110 2.82 0.85 -12.90
C ASN A 110 2.00 -0.40 -12.57
N ALA A 111 0.93 -0.62 -13.33
CA ALA A 111 -0.01 -1.73 -13.12
C ALA A 111 0.66 -3.11 -13.15
N GLU A 112 1.48 -3.36 -14.15
CA GLU A 112 2.15 -4.65 -14.34
C GLU A 112 3.12 -4.95 -13.18
N ARG A 113 3.93 -3.96 -12.80
CA ARG A 113 4.86 -4.08 -11.67
C ARG A 113 4.12 -4.21 -10.35
N PHE A 114 3.00 -3.51 -10.17
CA PHE A 114 2.16 -3.63 -8.98
C PHE A 114 1.63 -5.07 -8.85
N ARG A 115 0.98 -5.60 -9.89
CA ARG A 115 0.47 -6.98 -9.89
C ARG A 115 1.60 -7.99 -9.64
N THR A 116 2.73 -7.82 -10.32
CA THR A 116 3.91 -8.69 -10.11
C THR A 116 4.41 -8.64 -8.66
N ALA A 117 4.48 -7.46 -8.05
CA ALA A 117 4.90 -7.30 -6.66
C ALA A 117 3.88 -7.92 -5.68
N ALA A 118 2.59 -7.76 -5.95
CA ALA A 118 1.51 -8.39 -5.19
C ALA A 118 1.57 -9.92 -5.31
N ASP A 119 1.79 -10.46 -6.51
CA ASP A 119 1.94 -11.91 -6.72
C ASP A 119 3.18 -12.47 -6.02
N VAL A 120 4.26 -11.69 -5.93
CA VAL A 120 5.43 -12.05 -5.12
C VAL A 120 5.06 -12.14 -3.64
N VAL A 121 4.25 -11.22 -3.10
CA VAL A 121 3.73 -11.34 -1.72
C VAL A 121 2.87 -12.60 -1.58
N ARG A 122 2.03 -12.88 -2.58
CA ARG A 122 1.11 -14.02 -2.58
C ARG A 122 1.79 -15.39 -2.63
N SER A 123 2.90 -15.48 -3.36
CA SER A 123 3.64 -16.72 -3.60
C SER A 123 4.63 -17.08 -2.48
N ARG A 124 4.80 -16.23 -1.47
CA ARG A 124 5.74 -16.52 -0.37
C ARG A 124 5.21 -17.67 0.48
N PRO A 125 6.11 -18.56 0.96
CA PRO A 125 5.74 -19.52 1.98
C PRO A 125 5.17 -18.76 3.17
N ARG A 126 3.94 -19.08 3.56
CA ARG A 126 3.42 -18.61 4.86
C ARG A 126 4.34 -19.24 5.90
N ASP A 127 5.22 -18.45 6.52
CA ASP A 127 5.99 -18.93 7.65
C ASP A 127 4.98 -19.40 8.71
N SER A 128 4.90 -20.72 8.86
CA SER A 128 4.16 -21.39 9.91
C SER A 128 4.88 -21.16 11.23
N SER A 129 4.67 -19.98 11.81
CA SER A 129 5.04 -19.63 13.18
C SER A 129 3.74 -19.44 13.96
N GLY A 130 3.22 -20.37 14.77
CA GLY A 130 3.59 -21.72 15.14
C GLY A 130 2.38 -22.32 15.89
N HIS A 131 2.22 -23.64 15.84
CA HIS A 131 1.38 -24.36 16.80
C HIS A 131 1.99 -24.21 18.20
N GLY A 132 1.18 -23.86 19.20
CA GLY A 132 1.64 -23.90 20.57
C GLY A 132 0.69 -23.26 21.56
N SER A 133 -0.40 -23.94 21.91
CA SER A 133 -0.92 -23.85 23.28
C SER A 133 -1.40 -25.26 23.69
N PRO A 134 -0.92 -25.79 24.82
CA PRO A 134 -1.36 -27.08 25.36
C PRO A 134 -2.81 -27.05 25.82
#